data_AF-A0A9X9MLG6-F1
#
_entry.id   AF-A0A9X9MLG6-F1
#
_cell.length_a   1.000
_cell.length_b   1.000
_cell.length_c   1.000
_cell.angle_alpha   90.00
_cell.angle_beta   90.00
_cell.angle_gamma   90.00
#
_symmetry.space_group_name_H-M   'P 1'
#
loop_
_entity.id
_entity.type
_entity.pdbx_description
1 polymer ?
#
loop_
_entity_poly.entity_id
_entity_poly.type
_entity_poly.pdbx_seq_one_letter_code
_entity_poly.pdbx_strand_id
1 'polypeptide(L)'
;MSLVHLANVCSHLQNASMARLGLTSVPSTNQILSITLALQTAGFLSSVTRGGLIPPPIDNLSSYVPEPVTQENISTRRLWLGLKYWNNEPVLRSMQMISKPKKRVWLGVEGLSKIAKGNRYGQVAGLTKVGECLFVTTDHGIMEVRECIERRIGGMALCRVV
;
A
#
# COMPACT_ATOMS: atom_id res chain seq x y z
N MET A 1 -9.34 9.80 6.43
CA MET A 1 -8.96 8.63 5.61
C MET A 1 -10.19 7.89 5.10
N SER A 2 -10.30 7.63 3.80
CA SER A 2 -11.37 6.82 3.20
C SER A 2 -10.90 5.37 3.04
N LEU A 3 -11.49 4.47 3.83
CA LEU A 3 -11.23 3.02 3.71
C LEU A 3 -11.87 2.41 2.45
N VAL A 4 -12.87 3.09 1.86
CA VAL A 4 -13.50 2.65 0.61
C VAL A 4 -12.52 2.81 -0.55
N HIS A 5 -11.90 3.97 -0.69
CA HIS A 5 -10.91 4.22 -1.75
C HIS A 5 -9.71 3.29 -1.60
N LEU A 6 -9.23 3.07 -0.37
CA LEU A 6 -8.14 2.12 -0.14
C LEU A 6 -8.54 0.69 -0.52
N ALA A 7 -9.75 0.24 -0.18
CA ALA A 7 -10.23 -1.08 -0.59
C ALA A 7 -10.26 -1.24 -2.12
N ASN A 8 -10.73 -0.23 -2.85
CA ASN A 8 -10.73 -0.22 -4.31
C ASN A 8 -9.30 -0.30 -4.87
N VAL A 9 -8.35 0.42 -4.27
CA VAL A 9 -6.92 0.37 -4.65
C VAL A 9 -6.33 -1.03 -4.40
N CYS A 10 -6.63 -1.65 -3.25
CA CYS A 10 -6.17 -3.01 -2.94
C CYS A 10 -6.63 -4.01 -4.01
N SER A 11 -7.92 -4.00 -4.35
CA SER A 11 -8.49 -4.87 -5.38
C SER A 11 -7.93 -4.55 -6.77
N HIS A 12 -7.75 -3.27 -7.10
CA HIS A 12 -7.18 -2.85 -8.39
C HIS A 12 -5.74 -3.32 -8.55
N LEU A 13 -4.89 -3.17 -7.52
CA LEU A 13 -3.50 -3.65 -7.54
C LEU A 13 -3.43 -5.15 -7.69
N GLN A 14 -4.29 -5.89 -6.98
CA GLN A 14 -4.37 -7.35 -7.14
C GLN A 14 -4.74 -7.74 -8.58
N ASN A 15 -5.73 -7.07 -9.17
CA ASN A 15 -6.13 -7.34 -10.56
C ASN A 15 -5.02 -6.99 -11.56
N ALA A 16 -4.34 -5.86 -11.37
CA ALA A 16 -3.23 -5.44 -12.23
C ALA A 16 -2.03 -6.40 -12.14
N SER A 17 -1.71 -6.88 -10.94
CA SER A 17 -0.69 -7.91 -10.71
C SER A 17 -1.04 -9.21 -11.45
N MET A 18 -2.28 -9.68 -11.32
CA MET A 18 -2.76 -10.90 -11.98
C MET A 18 -2.76 -10.78 -13.51
N ALA A 19 -3.08 -9.60 -14.04
CA ALA A 19 -3.03 -9.29 -15.46
C ALA A 19 -1.60 -9.06 -16.00
N ARG A 20 -0.56 -9.16 -15.15
CA ARG A 20 0.85 -8.99 -15.52
C ARG A 20 1.17 -7.61 -16.13
N LEU A 21 0.50 -6.56 -15.67
CA LEU A 21 0.77 -5.19 -16.12
C LEU A 21 2.09 -4.67 -15.52
N GLY A 22 2.98 -4.10 -16.33
CA GLY A 22 4.20 -3.47 -15.81
C GLY A 22 3.94 -2.18 -15.02
N LEU A 23 2.87 -1.48 -15.37
CA LEU A 23 2.54 -0.16 -14.83
C LEU A 23 1.02 -0.05 -14.65
N THR A 24 0.57 0.56 -13.56
CA THR A 24 -0.85 0.84 -13.33
C THR A 24 -1.07 2.21 -12.69
N SER A 25 -2.30 2.73 -12.71
CA SER A 25 -2.63 4.04 -12.16
C SER A 25 -3.75 4.00 -11.12
N VAL A 26 -3.57 4.73 -10.02
CA VAL A 26 -4.57 4.87 -8.94
C VAL A 26 -4.88 6.35 -8.68
N PRO A 27 -6.02 6.66 -8.02
CA PRO A 27 -6.37 8.05 -7.69
C PRO A 27 -5.29 8.73 -6.84
N SER A 28 -4.98 9.99 -7.14
CA SER A 28 -4.02 10.78 -6.38
C SER A 28 -4.65 11.34 -5.11
N THR A 29 -4.36 10.72 -3.97
CA THR A 29 -4.72 11.24 -2.64
C THR A 29 -3.55 11.06 -1.68
N ASN A 30 -3.45 11.90 -0.64
CA ASN A 30 -2.36 11.80 0.35
C ASN A 30 -2.33 10.43 1.04
N GLN A 31 -3.50 9.88 1.39
CA GLN A 31 -3.59 8.54 1.99
C GLN A 31 -3.06 7.46 1.05
N ILE A 32 -3.48 7.47 -0.23
CA ILE A 32 -3.04 6.46 -1.20
C ILE A 32 -1.54 6.62 -1.45
N LEU A 33 -1.05 7.85 -1.57
CA LEU A 33 0.37 8.12 -1.70
C LEU A 33 1.17 7.53 -0.53
N SER A 34 0.77 7.79 0.72
CA SER A 34 1.47 7.27 1.90
C SER A 34 1.55 5.74 1.90
N ILE A 35 0.46 5.03 1.56
CA ILE A 35 0.49 3.56 1.52
C ILE A 35 1.34 3.07 0.34
N THR A 36 1.27 3.72 -0.82
CA THR A 36 2.08 3.33 -1.98
C THR A 36 3.58 3.55 -1.74
N LEU A 37 3.95 4.61 -1.04
CA LEU A 37 5.34 4.83 -0.61
C LEU A 37 5.78 3.77 0.39
N ALA A 38 4.94 3.42 1.37
CA ALA A 38 5.23 2.33 2.31
C ALA A 38 5.37 0.96 1.60
N LEU A 39 4.59 0.72 0.54
CA LEU A 39 4.73 -0.48 -0.29
C LEU A 39 6.03 -0.46 -1.12
N GLN A 40 6.45 0.71 -1.59
CA GLN A 40 7.71 0.87 -2.31
C GLN A 40 8.91 0.63 -1.40
N THR A 41 8.91 1.20 -0.19
CA THR A 41 9.98 1.00 0.80
C THR A 41 10.04 -0.46 1.29
N ALA A 42 8.89 -1.12 1.45
CA ALA A 42 8.81 -2.55 1.75
C ALA A 42 9.17 -3.45 0.55
N GLY A 43 9.37 -2.88 -0.65
CA GLY A 43 9.85 -3.58 -1.83
C GLY A 43 8.78 -4.18 -2.73
N PHE A 44 7.49 -4.03 -2.43
CA PHE A 44 6.38 -4.55 -3.26
C PHE A 44 6.20 -3.80 -4.59
N LEU A 45 6.49 -2.50 -4.62
CA LEU A 45 6.40 -1.65 -5.81
C LEU A 45 7.79 -1.25 -6.31
N SER A 46 7.92 -1.07 -7.62
CA SER A 46 9.15 -0.60 -8.28
C SER A 46 9.27 0.93 -8.17
N SER A 47 8.20 1.64 -8.52
CA SER A 47 8.17 3.09 -8.58
C SER A 47 6.81 3.63 -8.17
N VAL A 48 6.81 4.85 -7.64
CA VAL A 48 5.61 5.63 -7.31
C VAL A 48 5.82 7.04 -7.86
N THR A 49 5.11 7.37 -8.94
CA THR A 49 5.28 8.64 -9.65
C THR A 49 3.93 9.33 -9.81
N ARG A 50 3.85 10.63 -9.49
CA ARG A 50 2.65 11.42 -9.80
C ARG A 50 2.61 11.74 -11.29
N GLY A 51 1.45 11.72 -11.91
CA GLY A 51 1.28 12.08 -13.32
C GLY A 51 -0.15 12.49 -13.65
N GLY A 52 -0.43 12.69 -14.94
CA GLY A 52 -1.78 12.93 -15.45
C GLY A 52 -2.56 11.64 -15.73
N LEU A 53 -3.59 11.75 -16.57
CA LEU A 53 -4.37 10.60 -17.06
C LEU A 53 -3.58 9.67 -17.98
N ILE A 54 -2.53 10.20 -18.61
CA ILE A 54 -1.64 9.48 -19.52
C ILE A 54 -0.42 9.00 -18.72
N PRO A 55 0.06 7.76 -18.95
CA PRO A 55 1.24 7.24 -18.28
C PRO A 55 2.48 8.10 -18.57
N PRO A 56 3.36 8.31 -17.57
CA PRO A 56 4.65 8.92 -17.81
C PRO A 56 5.50 8.04 -18.75
N PRO A 57 6.40 8.63 -19.55
CA PRO A 57 7.31 7.87 -20.40
C PRO A 57 8.13 6.86 -19.59
N ILE A 58 8.08 5.59 -19.98
CA ILE A 58 8.68 4.48 -19.23
C ILE A 58 10.21 4.58 -19.21
N ASP A 59 10.81 4.99 -20.33
CA ASP A 59 12.27 5.05 -20.52
C ASP A 59 12.95 6.05 -19.58
N ASN A 60 12.25 7.12 -19.19
CA ASN A 60 12.77 8.22 -18.37
C ASN A 60 12.01 8.36 -17.04
N LEU A 61 11.46 7.28 -16.49
CA LEU A 61 10.62 7.36 -15.30
C LEU A 61 11.35 7.93 -14.06
N SER A 62 12.66 7.71 -13.95
CA SER A 62 13.50 8.18 -12.84
C SER A 62 13.79 9.69 -12.90
N SER A 63 13.92 10.25 -14.10
CA SER A 63 14.18 11.67 -14.34
C SER A 63 12.90 12.48 -14.62
N TYR A 64 11.76 11.81 -14.67
CA TYR A 64 10.46 12.44 -14.91
C TYR A 64 10.12 13.42 -13.78
N VAL A 65 10.04 14.70 -14.13
CA VAL A 65 9.58 15.76 -13.23
C VAL A 65 8.08 15.94 -13.42
N PRO A 66 7.24 15.63 -12.41
CA PRO A 66 5.82 15.88 -12.50
C PRO A 66 5.56 17.40 -12.48
N GLU A 67 4.61 17.82 -13.29
CA GLU A 67 4.07 19.19 -13.22
C GLU A 67 3.47 19.47 -11.83
N PRO A 68 3.56 20.72 -11.34
CA PRO A 68 3.05 21.07 -10.03
C PRO A 68 1.54 20.84 -9.95
N VAL A 69 1.09 20.33 -8.80
CA VAL A 69 -0.34 20.09 -8.57
C VAL A 69 -1.00 21.43 -8.23
N THR A 70 -1.87 21.90 -9.12
CA THR A 70 -2.65 23.14 -8.97
C THR A 70 -4.15 22.82 -8.89
N GLN A 71 -4.98 23.79 -8.54
CA GLN A 71 -6.43 23.60 -8.47
C GLN A 71 -7.04 23.21 -9.83
N GLU A 72 -6.45 23.70 -10.92
CA GLU A 72 -6.92 23.42 -12.29
C GLU A 72 -6.69 21.97 -12.70
N ASN A 73 -5.65 21.34 -12.17
CA ASN A 73 -5.19 20.03 -12.64
C ASN A 73 -5.39 18.89 -11.65
N ILE A 74 -5.76 19.18 -10.39
CA ILE A 74 -5.89 18.18 -9.32
C ILE A 74 -6.85 17.04 -9.67
N SER A 75 -7.89 17.31 -10.45
CA SER A 75 -8.90 16.34 -10.88
C SER A 75 -8.35 15.29 -11.85
N THR A 76 -7.34 15.65 -12.65
CA THR A 76 -6.72 14.76 -13.65
C THR A 76 -5.47 14.04 -13.11
N ARG A 77 -5.03 14.37 -11.90
CA ARG A 77 -3.84 13.75 -11.28
C ARG A 77 -4.07 12.31 -10.88
N ARG A 78 -3.09 11.48 -11.20
CA ARG A 78 -3.03 10.07 -10.83
C ARG A 78 -1.67 9.74 -10.20
N LEU A 79 -1.63 8.64 -9.46
CA LEU A 79 -0.40 8.00 -9.03
C LEU A 79 -0.15 6.81 -9.94
N TRP A 80 0.98 6.83 -10.64
CA TRP A 80 1.47 5.76 -11.48
C TRP A 80 2.40 4.87 -10.66
N LEU A 81 2.10 3.57 -10.67
CA LEU A 81 2.72 2.57 -9.81
C LEU A 81 3.37 1.50 -10.70
N GLY A 82 4.68 1.33 -10.55
CA GLY A 82 5.42 0.26 -11.22
C GLY A 82 5.25 -1.05 -10.45
N LEU A 83 4.71 -2.08 -11.11
CA LEU A 83 4.54 -3.41 -10.53
C LEU A 83 5.81 -4.25 -10.74
N LYS A 84 6.11 -5.11 -9.78
CA LYS A 84 7.28 -6.00 -9.82
C LYS A 84 6.88 -7.44 -10.09
N TYR A 85 7.71 -8.11 -10.87
CA TYR A 85 7.59 -9.53 -11.20
C TYR A 85 8.95 -10.19 -11.04
N TRP A 86 8.96 -11.38 -10.45
CA TRP A 86 10.17 -12.18 -10.24
C TRP A 86 9.84 -13.65 -10.50
N ASN A 87 10.71 -14.37 -11.22
CA ASN A 87 10.49 -15.77 -11.60
C ASN A 87 9.09 -16.03 -12.21
N ASN A 88 8.63 -15.15 -13.09
CA ASN A 88 7.29 -15.19 -13.69
C ASN A 88 6.11 -15.12 -12.70
N GLU A 89 6.34 -14.71 -11.45
CA GLU A 89 5.30 -14.46 -10.44
C GLU A 89 5.27 -12.98 -10.04
N PRO A 90 4.10 -12.39 -9.74
CA PRO A 90 4.05 -11.03 -9.20
C PRO A 90 4.62 -11.00 -7.78
N VAL A 91 5.38 -9.94 -7.46
CA VAL A 91 5.88 -9.71 -6.09
C VAL A 91 4.73 -9.31 -5.16
N LEU A 92 3.77 -8.53 -5.65
CA LEU A 92 2.52 -8.23 -4.94
C LEU A 92 1.44 -9.17 -5.47
N ARG A 93 1.21 -10.30 -4.80
CA ARG A 93 0.24 -11.34 -5.17
C ARG A 93 -1.14 -11.06 -4.60
N SER A 94 -1.18 -10.58 -3.36
CA SER A 94 -2.42 -10.36 -2.63
C SER A 94 -2.33 -9.14 -1.74
N MET A 95 -3.36 -8.30 -1.80
CA MET A 95 -3.51 -7.13 -0.95
C MET A 95 -4.92 -7.12 -0.37
N GLN A 96 -5.05 -7.46 0.91
CA GLN A 96 -6.34 -7.64 1.58
C GLN A 96 -6.54 -6.61 2.68
N MET A 97 -7.70 -5.95 2.67
CA MET A 97 -8.11 -5.02 3.72
C MET A 97 -8.43 -5.76 5.02
N ILE A 98 -7.89 -5.26 6.14
CA ILE A 98 -8.24 -5.71 7.49
C ILE A 98 -9.32 -4.80 8.06
N SER A 99 -9.05 -3.49 8.14
CA SER A 99 -10.07 -2.51 8.53
C SER A 99 -10.98 -2.19 7.36
N LYS A 100 -12.27 -2.47 7.50
CA LYS A 100 -13.29 -2.13 6.50
C LYS A 100 -14.05 -0.87 6.94
N PRO A 101 -14.71 -0.12 6.03
CA PRO A 101 -15.49 1.06 6.40
C PRO A 101 -16.49 0.84 7.54
N LYS A 102 -17.18 -0.31 7.53
CA LYS A 102 -18.15 -0.72 8.56
C LYS A 102 -17.52 -1.22 9.86
N LYS A 103 -16.24 -1.63 9.83
CA LYS A 103 -15.57 -2.26 10.96
C LYS A 103 -14.08 -1.98 10.92
N ARG A 104 -13.66 -1.03 11.76
CA ARG A 104 -12.26 -0.63 11.93
C ARG A 104 -11.61 -1.44 13.04
N VAL A 105 -10.37 -1.87 12.83
CA VAL A 105 -9.63 -2.71 13.77
C VAL A 105 -8.41 -1.94 14.25
N TRP A 106 -8.44 -1.58 15.53
CA TRP A 106 -7.34 -0.90 16.21
C TRP A 106 -6.55 -1.90 17.04
N LEU A 107 -5.23 -1.81 16.98
CA LEU A 107 -4.31 -2.73 17.63
C LEU A 107 -3.24 -1.95 18.40
N GLY A 108 -3.05 -2.29 19.66
CA GLY A 108 -1.90 -1.85 20.45
C GLY A 108 -0.64 -2.64 20.12
N VAL A 109 0.49 -2.20 20.66
CA VAL A 109 1.83 -2.77 20.43
C VAL A 109 1.89 -4.28 20.74
N GLU A 110 1.26 -4.72 21.84
CA GLU A 110 1.22 -6.14 22.20
C GLU A 110 0.48 -6.99 21.16
N GLY A 111 -0.64 -6.48 20.65
CA GLY A 111 -1.42 -7.14 19.61
C GLY A 111 -0.64 -7.25 18.30
N LEU A 112 0.02 -6.15 17.90
CA LEU A 112 0.92 -6.12 16.76
C LEU A 112 2.08 -7.12 16.92
N SER A 113 2.70 -7.18 18.10
CA SER A 113 3.79 -8.13 18.41
C SER A 113 3.34 -9.58 18.31
N LYS A 114 2.14 -9.91 18.83
CA LYS A 114 1.55 -11.25 18.69
C LYS A 114 1.33 -11.62 17.22
N ILE A 115 0.76 -10.69 16.44
CA ILE A 115 0.49 -10.89 15.00
C ILE A 115 1.77 -11.08 14.20
N ALA A 116 2.79 -10.25 14.45
CA ALA A 116 4.09 -10.35 13.77
C ALA A 116 4.82 -11.67 14.08
N LYS A 117 4.59 -12.26 15.26
CA LYS A 117 5.08 -13.60 15.63
C LYS A 117 4.23 -14.75 15.09
N GLY A 118 3.21 -14.48 14.27
CA GLY A 118 2.33 -15.49 13.69
C GLY A 118 1.15 -15.91 14.58
N ASN A 119 0.97 -15.30 15.75
CA ASN A 119 -0.16 -15.60 16.63
C ASN A 119 -1.39 -14.74 16.28
N ARG A 120 -2.58 -15.33 16.36
CA ARG A 120 -3.83 -14.59 16.23
C ARG A 120 -4.00 -13.62 17.40
N TYR A 121 -4.47 -12.40 17.12
CA TYR A 121 -4.89 -11.46 18.15
C TYR A 121 -6.23 -10.83 17.78
N GLY A 122 -7.23 -11.02 18.65
CA GLY A 122 -8.61 -10.64 18.37
C GLY A 122 -9.11 -11.31 17.08
N GLN A 123 -9.49 -10.50 16.10
CA GLN A 123 -10.02 -10.95 14.81
C GLN A 123 -8.98 -11.00 13.69
N VAL A 124 -7.73 -10.57 13.96
CA VAL A 124 -6.66 -10.53 12.98
C VAL A 124 -5.79 -11.77 13.14
N ALA A 125 -5.67 -12.56 12.06
CA ALA A 125 -4.77 -13.71 12.03
C ALA A 125 -3.30 -13.27 12.17
N GLY A 126 -2.43 -14.17 12.59
CA GLY A 126 -0.99 -13.92 12.55
C GLY A 126 -0.46 -13.76 11.12
N LEU A 127 0.74 -13.22 10.99
CA LEU A 127 1.53 -13.30 9.75
C LEU A 127 2.24 -14.64 9.72
N THR A 128 1.85 -15.50 8.79
CA THR A 128 2.36 -16.89 8.71
C THR A 128 3.12 -17.15 7.43
N LYS A 129 2.93 -16.33 6.39
CA LYS A 129 3.63 -16.48 5.12
C LYS A 129 4.92 -15.67 5.15
N VAL A 130 5.97 -16.23 4.55
CA VAL A 130 7.24 -15.51 4.35
C VAL A 130 6.99 -14.34 3.39
N GLY A 131 7.53 -13.16 3.71
CA GLY A 131 7.31 -11.94 2.94
C GLY A 131 5.97 -11.24 3.21
N GLU A 132 5.13 -11.78 4.10
CA GLU A 132 3.88 -11.14 4.48
C GLU A 132 4.14 -9.89 5.33
N CYS A 133 3.51 -8.79 4.93
CA CYS A 133 3.56 -7.50 5.61
C CYS A 133 2.16 -7.05 6.02
N LEU A 134 2.10 -6.39 7.18
CA LEU A 134 0.91 -5.74 7.69
C LEU A 134 1.18 -4.25 7.78
N PHE A 135 0.39 -3.44 7.08
CA PHE A 135 0.47 -1.99 7.15
C PHE A 135 -0.54 -1.44 8.15
N VAL A 136 -0.07 -0.54 9.00
CA VAL A 136 -0.83 0.09 10.09
C VAL A 136 -0.78 1.59 9.89
N THR A 137 -1.92 2.27 10.02
CA THR A 137 -1.93 3.73 10.14
C THR A 137 -1.78 4.11 11.60
N THR A 138 -0.77 4.91 11.89
CA THR A 138 -0.45 5.47 13.19
C THR A 138 -0.62 6.98 13.13
N ASP A 139 -0.34 7.64 14.25
CA ASP A 139 -0.19 9.09 14.38
C ASP A 139 1.03 9.64 13.61
N HIS A 140 2.05 8.81 13.37
CA HIS A 140 3.28 9.18 12.65
C HIS A 140 3.28 8.79 11.16
N GLY A 141 2.16 8.29 10.63
CA GLY A 141 2.00 7.91 9.23
C GLY A 141 1.60 6.45 9.04
N ILE A 142 1.80 5.93 7.83
CA ILE A 142 1.53 4.52 7.52
C ILE A 142 2.85 3.78 7.55
N MET A 143 2.88 2.70 8.34
CA MET A 143 4.12 2.00 8.67
C MET A 143 3.85 0.49 8.64
N GLU A 144 4.91 -0.29 8.49
CA GLU A 144 4.83 -1.76 8.57
C GLU A 144 4.78 -2.20 10.04
N VAL A 145 4.20 -3.36 10.32
CA VAL A 145 3.96 -3.84 11.70
C VAL A 145 5.25 -3.95 12.53
N ARG A 146 6.36 -4.37 11.94
CA ARG A 146 7.67 -4.51 12.60
C ARG A 146 8.23 -3.14 12.96
N GLU A 147 8.08 -2.15 12.08
CA GLU A 147 8.44 -0.75 12.35
C GLU A 147 7.58 -0.16 13.49
N CYS A 148 6.28 -0.48 13.51
CA CYS A 148 5.38 -0.08 14.59
C CYS A 148 5.80 -0.69 15.94
N ILE A 149 6.20 -1.95 15.96
CA ILE A 149 6.68 -2.66 17.16
C ILE A 149 7.98 -2.03 17.66
N GLU A 150 8.92 -1.76 16.75
CA GLU A 150 10.22 -1.15 17.08
C GLU A 150 10.04 0.22 17.74
N ARG A 151 9.15 1.06 17.18
CA ARG A 151 8.85 2.38 17.73
C ARG A 151 7.87 2.36 18.91
N ARG A 152 7.32 1.19 19.27
CA ARG A 152 6.30 1.00 20.31
C ARG A 152 5.04 1.83 20.08
N ILE A 153 4.57 1.89 18.83
CA ILE A 153 3.38 2.65 18.42
C ILE A 153 2.29 1.68 17.95
N GLY A 154 1.06 1.89 18.42
CA GLY A 154 -0.13 1.18 17.95
C GLY A 154 -0.87 1.92 16.85
N GLY A 155 -1.92 1.33 16.30
CA GLY A 155 -2.72 2.02 15.29
C GLY A 155 -3.82 1.18 14.68
N MET A 156 -4.42 1.68 13.61
CA MET A 156 -5.45 0.95 12.87
C MET A 156 -4.80 0.07 11.80
N ALA A 157 -5.06 -1.24 11.84
CA ALA A 157 -4.57 -2.19 10.85
C ALA A 157 -5.28 -1.96 9.51
N LEU A 158 -4.55 -1.53 8.49
CA LEU A 158 -5.12 -1.18 7.19
C LEU A 158 -5.29 -2.42 6.31
N CYS A 159 -4.17 -2.98 5.87
CA CYS A 159 -4.14 -4.06 4.90
C CYS A 159 -2.95 -4.98 5.11
N ARG A 160 -3.13 -6.22 4.68
CA ARG A 160 -2.14 -7.30 4.63
C ARG A 160 -1.71 -7.51 3.20
N VAL A 161 -0.41 -7.62 2.97
CA VAL A 161 0.18 -7.75 1.63
C VAL A 161 1.14 -8.93 1.59
N VAL A 162 1.07 -9.71 0.51
CA VAL A 162 1.91 -10.88 0.20
C VAL A 162 2.25 -10.86 -1.28
#